data_AF-A0A8H6YJX9-F1
#
_entry.id   AF-A0A8H6YJX9-F1
#
_cell.length_a   1.000
_cell.length_b   1.000
_cell.length_c   1.000
_cell.angle_alpha   90.00
_cell.angle_beta   90.00
_cell.angle_gamma   90.00
#
_symmetry.space_group_name_H-M   'P 1'
#
loop_
_entity.id
_entity.type
_entity.pdbx_description
1 polymer ?
#
loop_
_entity_poly.entity_id
_entity_poly.type
_entity_poly.pdbx_seq_one_letter_code
_entity_poly.pdbx_strand_id
1 'polypeptide(L)'
;MSQSGSIERSTTRYVPSQQLIANRQVRRLVRRVITGGPLTMAGISAAVASRGEAGRDSEEDEEDDEEEEENLENASEMEGDSRRRTRAEKAAARAQRELLERLQAIPGAVEGLNRVCPSLGALFDSKYGEASVIKGDVAPDVYRRFFFQATEESVLQMATKPALDMLQTFVNQPTYQNATALVEIPAIHELLTHEKHPTNPFPRRTIEVCRWIVDRPEPPKIAEDRAEKPWMETGCCYGLPKIRERPQYPKLKHDINNDVGGKRGAKCSKFYSQYGERRLTGGIMGEGRNDVFSALITRWEKAPKRIIYDFACALGPYCMTREPAFFSNTQFLIDDFHSVGHTKCSPAAFLKTHCNVDPRLSYINSSAGECGNSGLGRIRFFCVYGIACVYAN
;
A
#
# COMPACT_ATOMS: atom_id res chain seq x y z
N MET A 1 -5.78 45.59 0.38
CA MET A 1 -5.11 44.27 0.27
C MET A 1 -4.69 43.86 1.67
N SER A 2 -5.49 43.03 2.33
CA SER A 2 -5.15 42.47 3.65
C SER A 2 -3.98 41.50 3.47
N GLN A 3 -2.90 41.71 4.21
CA GLN A 3 -1.81 40.74 4.30
C GLN A 3 -2.33 39.49 4.99
N SER A 4 -2.79 38.51 4.21
CA SER A 4 -3.10 37.18 4.72
C SER A 4 -1.78 36.49 5.06
N GLY A 5 -1.30 36.71 6.28
CA GLY A 5 -0.15 35.98 6.82
C GLY A 5 -0.39 34.47 6.70
N SER A 6 0.66 33.72 6.36
CA SER A 6 0.60 32.26 6.36
C SER A 6 0.19 31.76 7.74
N ILE A 7 -0.75 30.81 7.79
CA ILE A 7 -1.19 30.19 9.04
C ILE A 7 -0.09 29.22 9.47
N GLU A 8 0.59 29.52 10.58
CA GLU A 8 1.52 28.58 11.20
C GLU A 8 0.76 27.49 11.97
N ARG A 9 0.96 26.22 11.59
CA ARG A 9 0.39 25.07 12.29
C ARG A 9 1.39 24.52 13.31
N SER A 10 1.34 25.05 14.53
CA SER A 10 2.25 24.62 15.61
C SER A 10 1.87 23.29 16.26
N THR A 11 0.68 22.74 16.00
CA THR A 11 0.22 21.46 16.59
C THR A 11 0.58 20.24 15.77
N THR A 12 0.98 20.41 14.50
CA THR A 12 1.29 19.32 13.59
C THR A 12 2.58 18.62 14.02
N ARG A 13 2.46 17.35 14.43
CA ARG A 13 3.59 16.47 14.75
C ARG A 13 3.46 15.19 13.95
N TYR A 14 4.58 14.62 13.54
CA TYR A 14 4.59 13.26 13.02
C TYR A 14 4.01 12.33 14.08
N VAL A 15 3.02 11.51 13.72
CA VAL A 15 2.40 10.56 14.63
C VAL A 15 3.08 9.20 14.41
N PRO A 16 3.99 8.77 15.31
CA PRO A 16 4.75 7.52 15.11
C PRO A 16 3.85 6.27 15.12
N SER A 17 2.63 6.39 15.64
CA SER A 17 1.62 5.35 15.80
C SER A 17 0.63 5.23 14.63
N GLN A 18 0.91 5.84 13.46
CA GLN A 18 0.02 5.75 12.30
C GLN A 18 -0.03 4.34 11.67
N GLN A 19 0.93 3.47 11.98
CA GLN A 19 0.98 2.10 11.46
C GLN A 19 0.01 1.20 12.21
N LEU A 20 -0.76 0.38 11.50
CA LEU A 20 -1.70 -0.55 12.11
C LEU A 20 -1.00 -1.45 13.15
N ILE A 21 0.13 -2.04 12.77
CA ILE A 21 1.03 -2.75 13.67
C ILE A 21 2.25 -1.87 13.91
N ALA A 22 2.36 -1.17 15.04
CA ALA A 22 3.46 -0.23 15.29
C ALA A 22 4.85 -0.90 15.39
N ASN A 23 4.92 -2.13 15.90
CA ASN A 23 6.18 -2.84 16.08
C ASN A 23 6.74 -3.38 14.76
N ARG A 24 7.90 -2.84 14.32
CA ARG A 24 8.57 -3.23 13.07
C ARG A 24 8.94 -4.71 13.00
N GLN A 25 9.34 -5.30 14.12
CA GLN A 25 9.73 -6.71 14.16
C GLN A 25 8.53 -7.62 13.97
N VAL A 26 7.39 -7.32 14.61
CA VAL A 26 6.13 -8.06 14.41
C VAL A 26 5.71 -7.99 12.94
N ARG A 27 5.80 -6.82 12.30
CA ARG A 27 5.50 -6.69 10.86
C ARG A 27 6.41 -7.56 9.99
N ARG A 28 7.71 -7.62 10.29
CA ARG A 28 8.67 -8.46 9.55
C ARG A 28 8.34 -9.95 9.69
N LEU A 29 8.02 -10.40 10.91
CA LEU A 29 7.63 -11.78 11.16
C LEU A 29 6.33 -12.15 10.42
N VAL A 30 5.29 -11.32 10.53
CA VAL A 30 4.03 -11.52 9.82
C VAL A 30 4.26 -11.59 8.31
N ARG A 31 5.02 -10.64 7.74
CA ARG A 31 5.37 -10.66 6.30
C ARG A 31 6.12 -11.92 5.91
N ARG A 32 7.10 -12.34 6.71
CA ARG A 32 7.85 -13.57 6.46
C ARG A 32 6.90 -14.75 6.33
N VAL A 33 6.00 -14.96 7.31
CA VAL A 33 5.03 -16.06 7.29
C VAL A 33 4.14 -16.03 6.04
N ILE A 34 3.59 -14.86 5.68
CA ILE A 34 2.58 -14.75 4.62
C ILE A 34 3.17 -14.64 3.19
N THR A 35 4.46 -14.37 3.04
CA THR A 35 5.13 -14.32 1.73
C THR A 35 5.58 -15.71 1.31
N GLY A 36 5.47 -16.04 0.01
CA GLY A 36 5.85 -17.34 -0.55
C GLY A 36 4.66 -18.26 -0.82
N GLY A 37 4.96 -19.52 -1.13
CA GLY A 37 3.94 -20.55 -1.40
C GLY A 37 3.11 -20.94 -0.16
N PRO A 38 2.06 -21.77 -0.33
CA PRO A 38 1.24 -22.26 0.79
C PRO A 38 2.07 -22.96 1.88
N LEU A 39 1.75 -22.68 3.16
CA LEU A 39 2.34 -23.38 4.31
C LEU A 39 1.56 -24.65 4.61
N THR A 40 1.86 -25.74 3.90
CA THR A 40 1.22 -27.05 4.14
C THR A 40 2.26 -28.12 4.44
N MET A 41 1.89 -29.14 5.21
CA MET A 41 2.73 -30.32 5.41
C MET A 41 3.12 -30.99 4.09
N ALA A 42 2.23 -31.00 3.09
CA ALA A 42 2.56 -31.50 1.75
C ALA A 42 3.67 -30.66 1.08
N GLY A 43 3.62 -29.32 1.22
CA GLY A 43 4.68 -28.44 0.74
C GLY A 43 6.00 -28.66 1.49
N ILE A 44 5.94 -28.93 2.81
CA ILE A 44 7.11 -29.26 3.62
C ILE A 44 7.69 -30.61 3.19
N SER A 45 6.86 -31.65 3.08
CA SER A 45 7.29 -32.98 2.66
C SER A 45 7.86 -32.97 1.24
N ALA A 46 7.28 -32.20 0.31
CA ALA A 46 7.83 -32.03 -1.03
C ALA A 46 9.21 -31.36 -1.00
N ALA A 47 9.38 -30.31 -0.17
CA ALA A 47 10.67 -29.63 0.00
C ALA A 47 11.71 -30.48 0.74
N VAL A 48 11.29 -31.41 1.60
CA VAL A 48 12.19 -32.34 2.31
C VAL A 48 12.57 -33.52 1.43
N ALA A 49 11.65 -34.08 0.63
CA ALA A 49 11.90 -35.22 -0.24
C ALA A 49 12.96 -34.91 -1.31
N SER A 50 13.00 -33.67 -1.83
CA SER A 50 14.04 -33.20 -2.75
C SER A 50 15.46 -33.20 -2.18
N ARG A 51 15.62 -33.35 -0.85
CA ARG A 51 16.93 -33.41 -0.17
C ARG A 51 17.48 -34.85 -0.05
N GLY A 52 16.60 -35.85 -0.14
CA GLY A 52 16.99 -37.26 0.04
C GLY A 52 17.75 -37.85 -1.14
N GLU A 53 17.62 -37.27 -2.33
CA GLU A 53 18.25 -37.76 -3.56
C GLU A 53 19.54 -37.02 -3.92
N ALA A 54 19.78 -35.83 -3.35
CA ALA A 54 21.02 -35.07 -3.52
C ALA A 54 21.95 -35.34 -2.33
N GLY A 55 23.00 -36.11 -2.57
CA GLY A 55 23.86 -36.72 -1.56
C GLY A 55 24.53 -35.75 -0.57
N ARG A 56 24.91 -36.34 0.57
CA ARG A 56 26.00 -35.85 1.43
C ARG A 56 27.24 -35.64 0.57
N ASP A 57 27.68 -34.39 0.39
CA ASP A 57 29.08 -33.95 0.38
C ASP A 57 29.17 -32.53 -0.22
N SER A 58 30.09 -31.72 0.31
CA SER A 58 30.38 -30.30 0.02
C SER A 58 29.54 -29.24 0.78
N GLU A 59 29.88 -29.05 2.06
CA GLU A 59 29.82 -27.73 2.71
C GLU A 59 31.07 -26.95 2.25
N GLU A 60 31.01 -26.29 1.09
CA GLU A 60 32.00 -25.28 0.71
C GLU A 60 31.28 -23.92 0.53
N ASP A 61 31.87 -22.90 1.15
CA ASP A 61 31.34 -21.54 1.33
C ASP A 61 30.93 -20.87 0.00
N GLU A 62 29.66 -20.46 -0.10
CA GLU A 62 29.15 -19.59 -1.17
C GLU A 62 29.46 -18.12 -0.81
N GLU A 63 30.60 -17.60 -1.29
CA GLU A 63 30.79 -16.16 -1.48
C GLU A 63 30.24 -15.72 -2.85
N ASP A 64 29.69 -14.51 -2.90
CA ASP A 64 28.92 -13.89 -3.99
C ASP A 64 29.68 -13.80 -5.34
N ASP A 65 29.54 -14.80 -6.22
CA ASP A 65 29.91 -14.71 -7.64
C ASP A 65 28.68 -14.35 -8.51
N GLU A 66 28.30 -13.07 -8.53
CA GLU A 66 27.27 -12.54 -9.45
C GLU A 66 27.85 -11.98 -10.79
N GLU A 67 29.15 -12.08 -11.05
CA GLU A 67 29.78 -11.40 -12.20
C GLU A 67 30.66 -12.31 -13.07
N GLU A 68 30.12 -13.36 -13.71
CA GLU A 68 30.82 -14.01 -14.84
C GLU A 68 29.86 -14.83 -15.73
N GLU A 69 29.02 -14.17 -16.55
CA GLU A 69 28.18 -14.83 -17.57
C GLU A 69 28.27 -14.15 -18.96
N GLU A 70 29.45 -13.84 -19.47
CA GLU A 70 29.61 -13.46 -20.89
C GLU A 70 30.92 -13.99 -21.50
N ASN A 71 30.97 -15.28 -21.83
CA ASN A 71 31.62 -15.88 -23.01
C ASN A 71 31.84 -17.36 -22.77
N LEU A 72 31.13 -18.24 -23.50
CA LEU A 72 31.56 -19.59 -23.89
C LEU A 72 30.43 -20.24 -24.71
N GLU A 73 30.22 -19.75 -25.93
CA GLU A 73 29.43 -20.46 -26.95
C GLU A 73 30.31 -21.55 -27.60
N ASN A 74 30.61 -22.64 -26.89
CA ASN A 74 31.04 -23.93 -27.46
C ASN A 74 31.29 -25.02 -26.41
N ALA A 75 30.38 -25.17 -25.45
CA ALA A 75 30.38 -26.31 -24.52
C ALA A 75 29.19 -27.24 -24.82
N SER A 76 29.49 -28.53 -24.91
CA SER A 76 28.61 -29.63 -25.34
C SER A 76 27.26 -29.70 -24.58
N GLU A 77 26.23 -30.25 -25.23
CA GLU A 77 24.88 -30.48 -24.66
C GLU A 77 24.90 -31.21 -23.29
N MET A 78 25.96 -31.99 -23.01
CA MET A 78 26.11 -32.74 -21.76
C MET A 78 26.44 -31.84 -20.54
N GLU A 79 27.08 -30.68 -20.74
CA GLU A 79 27.32 -29.71 -19.66
C GLU A 79 26.05 -28.93 -19.28
N GLY A 80 25.12 -28.76 -20.24
CA GLY A 80 23.85 -28.08 -20.02
C GLY A 80 22.95 -28.78 -19.00
N ASP A 81 22.90 -30.12 -19.04
CA ASP A 81 22.09 -30.91 -18.11
C ASP A 81 22.65 -30.92 -16.69
N SER A 82 23.98 -30.95 -16.53
CA SER A 82 24.61 -30.83 -15.21
C SER A 82 24.31 -29.47 -14.57
N ARG A 83 24.47 -28.37 -15.31
CA ARG A 83 24.15 -27.00 -14.83
C ARG A 83 22.68 -26.82 -14.49
N ARG A 84 21.76 -27.45 -15.22
CA ARG A 84 20.33 -27.41 -14.93
C ARG A 84 19.99 -28.13 -13.62
N ARG A 85 20.61 -29.28 -13.37
CA ARG A 85 20.42 -30.03 -12.11
C ARG A 85 20.92 -29.24 -10.91
N THR A 86 22.12 -28.68 -10.97
CA THR A 86 22.66 -27.87 -9.86
C THR A 86 21.82 -26.63 -9.58
N ARG A 87 21.31 -25.94 -10.61
CA ARG A 87 20.37 -24.80 -10.44
C ARG A 87 19.06 -25.22 -9.77
N ALA A 88 18.50 -26.35 -10.16
CA ALA A 88 17.26 -26.88 -9.57
C ALA A 88 17.45 -27.28 -8.11
N GLU A 89 18.57 -27.94 -7.79
CA GLU A 89 18.95 -28.32 -6.42
C GLU A 89 19.15 -27.08 -5.53
N LYS A 90 19.90 -26.08 -5.99
CA LYS A 90 20.07 -24.80 -5.28
C LYS A 90 18.73 -24.09 -5.05
N ALA A 91 17.85 -24.06 -6.06
CA ALA A 91 16.52 -23.47 -5.94
C ALA A 91 15.65 -24.23 -4.91
N ALA A 92 15.70 -25.57 -4.90
CA ALA A 92 14.99 -26.41 -3.94
C ALA A 92 15.52 -26.20 -2.51
N ALA A 93 16.84 -26.16 -2.32
CA ALA A 93 17.48 -25.89 -1.04
C ALA A 93 17.11 -24.50 -0.49
N ARG A 94 17.07 -23.49 -1.38
CA ARG A 94 16.61 -22.14 -1.03
C ARG A 94 15.14 -22.12 -0.62
N ALA A 95 14.28 -22.79 -1.38
CA ALA A 95 12.84 -22.89 -1.07
C ALA A 95 12.60 -23.60 0.28
N GLN A 96 13.37 -24.64 0.58
CA GLN A 96 13.31 -25.35 1.85
C GLN A 96 13.76 -24.47 3.02
N ARG A 97 14.87 -23.74 2.87
CA ARG A 97 15.36 -22.80 3.88
C ARG A 97 14.33 -21.71 4.16
N GLU A 98 13.76 -21.12 3.11
CA GLU A 98 12.70 -20.12 3.22
C GLU A 98 11.48 -20.69 3.96
N LEU A 99 11.06 -21.91 3.64
CA LEU A 99 9.94 -22.56 4.32
C LEU A 99 10.21 -22.77 5.83
N LEU A 100 11.40 -23.23 6.21
CA LEU A 100 11.78 -23.39 7.62
C LEU A 100 11.79 -22.06 8.37
N GLU A 101 12.36 -21.01 7.78
CA GLU A 101 12.37 -19.67 8.37
C GLU A 101 10.94 -19.12 8.58
N ARG A 102 10.03 -19.44 7.66
CA ARG A 102 8.61 -19.06 7.78
C ARG A 102 7.92 -19.78 8.92
N LEU A 103 8.15 -21.09 9.07
CA LEU A 103 7.60 -21.86 10.18
C LEU A 103 8.11 -21.36 11.53
N GLN A 104 9.42 -21.11 11.64
CA GLN A 104 10.04 -20.56 12.84
C GLN A 104 9.53 -19.15 13.19
N ALA A 105 9.04 -18.39 12.21
CA ALA A 105 8.49 -17.06 12.43
C ALA A 105 7.05 -17.07 12.98
N ILE A 106 6.30 -18.18 12.88
CA ILE A 106 4.89 -18.26 13.29
C ILE A 106 4.69 -17.90 14.77
N PRO A 107 5.39 -18.52 15.75
CA PRO A 107 5.13 -18.24 17.16
C PRO A 107 5.38 -16.78 17.52
N GLY A 108 6.48 -16.20 17.02
CA GLY A 108 6.80 -14.80 17.25
C GLY A 108 5.83 -13.83 16.57
N ALA A 109 5.28 -14.19 15.41
CA ALA A 109 4.23 -13.41 14.74
C ALA A 109 2.92 -13.45 15.55
N VAL A 110 2.47 -14.64 15.97
CA VAL A 110 1.23 -14.82 16.77
C VAL A 110 1.35 -14.08 18.11
N GLU A 111 2.43 -14.28 18.85
CA GLU A 111 2.66 -13.59 20.12
C GLU A 111 2.71 -12.07 19.93
N GLY A 112 3.47 -11.61 18.93
CA GLY A 112 3.59 -10.20 18.60
C GLY A 112 2.24 -9.56 18.25
N LEU A 113 1.40 -10.25 17.48
CA LEU A 113 0.06 -9.80 17.13
C LEU A 113 -0.88 -9.84 18.35
N ASN A 114 -0.80 -10.85 19.21
CA ASN A 114 -1.61 -10.92 20.45
C ASN A 114 -1.34 -9.73 21.38
N ARG A 115 -0.08 -9.29 21.47
CA ARG A 115 0.30 -8.09 22.24
C ARG A 115 -0.26 -6.80 21.63
N VAL A 116 -0.50 -6.79 20.31
CA VAL A 116 -1.10 -5.64 19.60
C VAL A 116 -2.63 -5.66 19.74
N CYS A 117 -3.25 -6.81 19.49
CA CYS A 117 -4.67 -7.10 19.62
C CYS A 117 -4.86 -8.63 19.71
N PRO A 118 -5.39 -9.18 20.82
CA PRO A 118 -5.59 -10.61 20.98
C PRO A 118 -6.41 -11.24 19.84
N SER A 119 -7.45 -10.56 19.37
CA SER A 119 -8.30 -11.04 18.28
C SER A 119 -7.58 -11.05 16.94
N LEU A 120 -6.60 -10.17 16.73
CA LEU A 120 -5.75 -10.15 15.54
C LEU A 120 -4.76 -11.32 15.54
N GLY A 121 -4.15 -11.61 16.70
CA GLY A 121 -3.28 -12.78 16.87
C GLY A 121 -4.05 -14.09 16.72
N ALA A 122 -5.24 -14.21 17.32
CA ALA A 122 -6.12 -15.36 17.16
C ALA A 122 -6.61 -15.55 15.72
N LEU A 123 -6.91 -14.46 15.00
CA LEU A 123 -7.25 -14.52 13.58
C LEU A 123 -6.09 -15.05 12.75
N PHE A 124 -4.87 -14.55 13.01
CA PHE A 124 -3.66 -15.00 12.33
C PHE A 124 -3.34 -16.47 12.62
N ASP A 125 -3.36 -16.85 13.90
CA ASP A 125 -3.10 -18.22 14.37
C ASP A 125 -4.11 -19.22 13.76
N SER A 126 -5.38 -18.84 13.62
CA SER A 126 -6.39 -19.69 13.00
C SER A 126 -6.16 -20.02 11.53
N LYS A 127 -5.28 -19.28 10.83
CA LYS A 127 -5.01 -19.42 9.39
C LYS A 127 -3.56 -19.78 9.07
N TYR A 128 -2.64 -19.32 9.90
CA TYR A 128 -1.19 -19.47 9.70
C TYR A 128 -0.48 -20.09 10.91
N GLY A 129 -1.22 -20.39 11.99
CA GLY A 129 -0.69 -21.04 13.18
C GLY A 129 -0.27 -22.48 12.93
N GLU A 130 0.50 -23.03 13.86
CA GLU A 130 1.05 -24.39 13.75
C GLU A 130 -0.04 -25.44 13.53
N ALA A 131 -1.18 -25.32 14.22
CA ALA A 131 -2.32 -26.22 14.05
C ALA A 131 -2.89 -26.21 12.62
N SER A 132 -2.96 -25.03 11.99
CA SER A 132 -3.42 -24.89 10.60
C SER A 132 -2.43 -25.51 9.63
N VAL A 133 -1.13 -25.31 9.86
CA VAL A 133 -0.06 -25.89 9.03
C VAL A 133 -0.04 -27.41 9.13
N ILE A 134 -0.11 -27.96 10.34
CA ILE A 134 -0.14 -29.41 10.61
C ILE A 134 -1.34 -30.06 9.93
N LYS A 135 -2.51 -29.40 9.98
CA LYS A 135 -3.72 -29.85 9.29
C LYS A 135 -3.62 -29.77 7.78
N GLY A 136 -2.66 -29.01 7.25
CA GLY A 136 -2.51 -28.76 5.81
C GLY A 136 -3.54 -27.78 5.25
N ASP A 137 -4.15 -26.97 6.10
CA ASP A 137 -5.14 -25.97 5.68
C ASP A 137 -4.43 -24.85 4.90
N VAL A 138 -4.86 -24.62 3.65
CA VAL A 138 -4.37 -23.51 2.84
C VAL A 138 -5.15 -22.25 3.21
N ALA A 139 -4.45 -21.27 3.79
CA ALA A 139 -5.04 -19.98 4.12
C ALA A 139 -5.60 -19.30 2.85
N PRO A 140 -6.89 -18.92 2.82
CA PRO A 140 -7.46 -18.20 1.69
C PRO A 140 -6.74 -16.87 1.43
N ASP A 141 -6.61 -16.49 0.16
CA ASP A 141 -5.83 -15.32 -0.26
C ASP A 141 -6.32 -14.00 0.37
N VAL A 142 -7.60 -13.90 0.72
CA VAL A 142 -8.18 -12.73 1.41
C VAL A 142 -7.50 -12.45 2.76
N TYR A 143 -7.10 -13.49 3.52
CA TYR A 143 -6.37 -13.30 4.78
C TYR A 143 -4.93 -12.86 4.50
N ARG A 144 -4.31 -13.40 3.45
CA ARG A 144 -2.96 -12.98 3.02
C ARG A 144 -2.96 -11.50 2.68
N ARG A 145 -3.93 -11.06 1.88
CA ARG A 145 -4.11 -9.65 1.50
C ARG A 145 -4.39 -8.76 2.72
N PHE A 146 -5.27 -9.19 3.62
CA PHE A 146 -5.54 -8.48 4.87
C PHE A 146 -4.28 -8.29 5.72
N PHE A 147 -3.53 -9.36 6.02
CA PHE A 147 -2.32 -9.26 6.84
C PHE A 147 -1.19 -8.53 6.13
N PHE A 148 -1.04 -8.70 4.82
CA PHE A 148 -0.08 -7.93 4.03
C PHE A 148 -0.36 -6.43 4.18
N GLN A 149 -1.60 -6.03 3.96
CA GLN A 149 -2.08 -4.65 4.12
C GLN A 149 -1.93 -4.15 5.57
N ALA A 150 -2.25 -4.97 6.57
CA ALA A 150 -2.08 -4.66 7.98
C ALA A 150 -0.62 -4.40 8.38
N THR A 151 0.32 -5.06 7.73
CA THR A 151 1.75 -4.82 7.93
C THR A 151 2.30 -3.69 7.08
N GLU A 152 1.58 -3.15 6.11
CA GLU A 152 2.03 -1.99 5.36
C GLU A 152 1.66 -0.69 6.05
N GLU A 153 2.50 0.32 5.87
CA GLU A 153 2.47 1.55 6.69
C GLU A 153 1.22 2.41 6.42
N SER A 154 0.50 2.19 5.31
CA SER A 154 -0.44 3.17 4.74
C SER A 154 -1.92 2.77 4.78
N VAL A 155 -2.29 1.54 5.15
CA VAL A 155 -3.66 1.06 4.84
C VAL A 155 -4.74 1.78 5.65
N LEU A 156 -4.53 1.97 6.96
CA LEU A 156 -5.43 2.84 7.73
C LEU A 156 -5.15 4.33 7.55
N GLN A 157 -3.93 4.73 7.22
CA GLN A 157 -3.63 6.13 6.90
C GLN A 157 -4.44 6.63 5.68
N MET A 158 -4.87 5.69 4.85
CA MET A 158 -5.63 5.95 3.64
C MET A 158 -7.13 5.66 3.79
N ALA A 159 -7.56 5.11 4.93
CA ALA A 159 -8.98 4.98 5.21
C ALA A 159 -9.55 6.39 5.44
N THR A 160 -10.58 6.74 4.68
CA THR A 160 -11.26 8.01 4.83
C THR A 160 -12.08 7.98 6.13
N LYS A 161 -12.40 9.15 6.69
CA LYS A 161 -13.32 9.27 7.82
C LYS A 161 -14.68 8.62 7.50
N PRO A 162 -15.32 8.86 6.35
CA PRO A 162 -16.54 8.12 5.97
C PRO A 162 -16.37 6.60 5.98
N ALA A 163 -15.23 6.08 5.50
CA ALA A 163 -14.95 4.64 5.54
C ALA A 163 -14.85 4.10 6.98
N LEU A 164 -14.23 4.88 7.89
CA LEU A 164 -14.15 4.54 9.31
C LEU A 164 -15.51 4.64 10.01
N ASP A 165 -16.35 5.62 9.67
CA ASP A 165 -17.72 5.76 10.18
C ASP A 165 -18.59 4.56 9.74
N MET A 166 -18.41 4.10 8.50
CA MET A 166 -19.04 2.87 8.00
C MET A 166 -18.53 1.63 8.76
N LEU A 167 -17.22 1.56 9.06
CA LEU A 167 -16.65 0.47 9.83
C LEU A 167 -17.17 0.47 11.27
N GLN A 168 -17.31 1.63 11.90
CA GLN A 168 -17.94 1.80 13.20
C GLN A 168 -19.40 1.32 13.19
N THR A 169 -20.14 1.67 12.14
CA THR A 169 -21.52 1.20 11.93
C THR A 169 -21.58 -0.32 11.84
N PHE A 170 -20.67 -0.95 11.09
CA PHE A 170 -20.55 -2.41 11.05
C PHE A 170 -20.20 -3.03 12.40
N VAL A 171 -19.26 -2.44 13.16
CA VAL A 171 -18.87 -2.95 14.49
C VAL A 171 -20.03 -2.91 15.49
N ASN A 172 -20.89 -1.90 15.39
CA ASN A 172 -22.08 -1.75 16.23
C ASN A 172 -23.21 -2.69 15.80
N GLN A 173 -23.33 -2.94 14.49
CA GLN A 173 -24.36 -3.79 13.90
C GLN A 173 -23.73 -4.65 12.78
N PRO A 174 -23.18 -5.84 13.11
CA PRO A 174 -22.42 -6.66 12.17
C PRO A 174 -23.35 -7.43 11.23
N THR A 175 -24.07 -6.70 10.39
CA THR A 175 -24.98 -7.23 9.37
C THR A 175 -24.26 -7.34 8.03
N TYR A 176 -24.76 -8.21 7.15
CA TYR A 176 -24.22 -8.33 5.79
C TYR A 176 -24.32 -7.01 5.01
N GLN A 177 -25.42 -6.27 5.17
CA GLN A 177 -25.62 -4.97 4.54
C GLN A 177 -24.52 -3.98 4.95
N ASN A 178 -24.20 -3.90 6.24
CA ASN A 178 -23.16 -3.01 6.74
C ASN A 178 -21.76 -3.47 6.29
N ALA A 179 -21.52 -4.78 6.18
CA ALA A 179 -20.27 -5.31 5.63
C ALA A 179 -20.07 -4.91 4.16
N THR A 180 -21.12 -5.01 3.33
CA THR A 180 -21.06 -4.63 1.91
C THR A 180 -20.87 -3.13 1.68
N ALA A 181 -21.13 -2.29 2.69
CA ALA A 181 -20.90 -0.85 2.60
C ALA A 181 -19.41 -0.47 2.78
N LEU A 182 -18.55 -1.40 3.18
CA LEU A 182 -17.12 -1.16 3.45
C LEU A 182 -16.24 -1.16 2.19
N VAL A 183 -16.80 -0.79 1.04
CA VAL A 183 -16.09 -0.84 -0.26
C VAL A 183 -14.83 0.02 -0.30
N GLU A 184 -14.76 1.09 0.51
CA GLU A 184 -13.59 1.97 0.61
C GLU A 184 -12.43 1.36 1.41
N ILE A 185 -12.64 0.21 2.08
CA ILE A 185 -11.60 -0.55 2.77
C ILE A 185 -11.55 -1.98 2.18
N PRO A 186 -11.01 -2.17 0.95
CA PRO A 186 -11.13 -3.42 0.21
C PRO A 186 -10.73 -4.68 0.98
N ALA A 187 -9.63 -4.64 1.76
CA ALA A 187 -9.20 -5.80 2.53
C ALA A 187 -10.22 -6.23 3.60
N ILE A 188 -10.89 -5.28 4.26
CA ILE A 188 -11.93 -5.62 5.26
C ILE A 188 -13.17 -6.11 4.54
N HIS A 189 -13.59 -5.43 3.45
CA HIS A 189 -14.73 -5.87 2.65
C HIS A 189 -14.57 -7.31 2.14
N GLU A 190 -13.42 -7.63 1.55
CA GLU A 190 -13.11 -8.97 1.04
C GLU A 190 -13.05 -10.01 2.15
N LEU A 191 -12.44 -9.68 3.30
CA LEU A 191 -12.40 -10.56 4.47
C LEU A 191 -13.81 -10.89 4.96
N LEU A 192 -14.66 -9.87 5.15
CA LEU A 192 -16.04 -10.06 5.60
C LEU A 192 -16.89 -10.79 4.56
N THR A 193 -16.71 -10.50 3.27
CA THR A 193 -17.41 -11.19 2.18
C THR A 193 -17.07 -12.67 2.17
N HIS A 194 -15.81 -13.01 2.43
CA HIS A 194 -15.35 -14.39 2.52
C HIS A 194 -15.87 -15.10 3.78
N GLU A 195 -15.98 -14.40 4.92
CA GLU A 195 -16.53 -14.97 6.16
C GLU A 195 -18.07 -14.96 6.22
N LYS A 196 -18.74 -14.49 5.17
CA LYS A 196 -20.19 -14.49 5.07
C LYS A 196 -20.73 -15.91 5.13
N HIS A 197 -21.60 -16.18 6.10
CA HIS A 197 -22.38 -17.41 6.17
C HIS A 197 -23.88 -17.07 6.16
N PRO A 198 -24.74 -17.85 5.46
CA PRO A 198 -26.17 -17.55 5.39
C PRO A 198 -26.88 -17.52 6.74
N THR A 199 -26.45 -18.39 7.66
CA THR A 199 -27.12 -18.60 8.96
C THR A 199 -26.29 -18.19 10.16
N ASN A 200 -24.99 -17.91 9.97
CA ASN A 200 -24.09 -17.67 11.10
C ASN A 200 -23.67 -16.20 11.11
N PRO A 201 -23.62 -15.58 12.30
CA PRO A 201 -23.03 -14.24 12.43
C PRO A 201 -21.55 -14.27 12.05
N PHE A 202 -21.00 -13.10 11.73
CA PHE A 202 -19.56 -12.97 11.48
C PHE A 202 -18.76 -13.48 12.70
N PRO A 203 -17.60 -14.12 12.48
CA PRO A 203 -16.73 -14.58 13.57
C PRO A 203 -16.39 -13.44 14.53
N ARG A 204 -16.56 -13.70 15.84
CA ARG A 204 -16.30 -12.72 16.91
C ARG A 204 -14.92 -12.07 16.80
N ARG A 205 -13.89 -12.87 16.51
CA ARG A 205 -12.51 -12.39 16.33
C ARG A 205 -12.39 -11.33 15.22
N THR A 206 -13.13 -11.48 14.12
CA THR A 206 -13.09 -10.55 12.99
C THR A 206 -13.79 -9.24 13.34
N ILE A 207 -14.93 -9.32 14.04
CA ILE A 207 -15.62 -8.13 14.57
C ILE A 207 -14.71 -7.39 15.56
N GLU A 208 -14.01 -8.10 16.45
CA GLU A 208 -13.09 -7.50 17.42
C GLU A 208 -11.85 -6.88 16.74
N VAL A 209 -11.35 -7.47 15.65
CA VAL A 209 -10.31 -6.84 14.81
C VAL A 209 -10.83 -5.55 14.17
N CYS A 210 -12.06 -5.53 13.65
CA CYS A 210 -12.68 -4.33 13.11
C CYS A 210 -12.87 -3.26 14.19
N ARG A 211 -13.34 -3.65 15.39
CA ARG A 211 -13.46 -2.76 16.53
C ARG A 211 -12.11 -2.16 16.93
N TRP A 212 -11.08 -2.99 17.03
CA TRP A 212 -9.73 -2.53 17.32
C TRP A 212 -9.19 -1.52 16.29
N ILE A 213 -9.56 -1.66 15.01
CA ILE A 213 -9.22 -0.68 13.97
C ILE A 213 -9.90 0.67 14.22
N VAL A 214 -11.18 0.64 14.61
CA VAL A 214 -12.00 1.84 14.85
C VAL A 214 -11.62 2.56 16.14
N ASP A 215 -11.33 1.82 17.21
CA ASP A 215 -10.97 2.37 18.53
C ASP A 215 -9.60 3.08 18.54
N ARG A 216 -8.88 3.08 17.41
CA ARG A 216 -7.65 3.85 17.28
C ARG A 216 -7.97 5.34 17.38
N PRO A 217 -7.07 6.14 18.01
CA PRO A 217 -7.33 7.56 18.21
C PRO A 217 -7.66 8.23 16.87
N GLU A 218 -8.87 8.78 16.80
CA GLU A 218 -9.32 9.55 15.64
C GLU A 218 -8.33 10.70 15.38
N PRO A 219 -8.12 11.08 14.10
CA PRO A 219 -7.50 12.36 13.82
C PRO A 219 -8.31 13.48 14.51
N PRO A 220 -7.65 14.56 14.95
CA PRO A 220 -8.30 15.61 15.72
C PRO A 220 -9.56 16.13 15.01
N LYS A 221 -10.69 16.13 15.72
CA LYS A 221 -11.97 16.69 15.24
C LYS A 221 -11.80 18.18 14.97
N ILE A 222 -12.23 18.65 13.80
CA ILE A 222 -12.31 20.08 13.48
C ILE A 222 -13.77 20.48 13.34
N ALA A 223 -14.05 21.73 13.70
CA ALA A 223 -15.34 22.39 13.53
C ALA A 223 -15.88 22.16 12.11
N GLU A 224 -17.09 21.60 12.04
CA GLU A 224 -17.86 21.48 10.81
C GLU A 224 -18.18 22.88 10.30
N ASP A 225 -17.94 23.17 9.01
CA ASP A 225 -18.66 24.29 8.41
C ASP A 225 -18.76 24.28 6.86
N ARG A 226 -19.86 24.92 6.47
CA ARG A 226 -20.32 25.50 5.19
C ARG A 226 -20.86 24.61 4.07
N ALA A 227 -22.04 25.04 3.63
CA ALA A 227 -22.87 24.47 2.58
C ALA A 227 -22.13 24.38 1.23
N GLU A 228 -22.28 23.23 0.58
CA GLU A 228 -21.63 22.89 -0.68
C GLU A 228 -22.17 23.73 -1.85
N LYS A 229 -21.27 24.28 -2.67
CA LYS A 229 -21.61 24.73 -4.03
C LYS A 229 -21.31 23.62 -5.05
N PRO A 230 -22.13 23.43 -6.10
CA PRO A 230 -21.88 22.42 -7.12
C PRO A 230 -20.66 22.82 -7.94
N TRP A 231 -19.62 22.00 -7.92
CA TRP A 231 -18.34 22.24 -8.61
C TRP A 231 -18.19 21.38 -9.88
N MET A 232 -19.26 20.71 -10.31
CA MET A 232 -19.33 19.69 -11.39
C MET A 232 -18.88 20.13 -12.80
N GLU A 233 -18.30 21.32 -12.98
CA GLU A 233 -17.93 21.85 -14.29
C GLU A 233 -16.45 21.72 -14.68
N THR A 234 -15.52 21.41 -13.77
CA THR A 234 -14.09 21.56 -14.10
C THR A 234 -13.32 20.25 -14.09
N GLY A 235 -13.41 19.50 -15.20
CA GLY A 235 -12.35 18.57 -15.58
C GLY A 235 -11.02 19.31 -15.67
N CYS A 236 -10.05 18.93 -14.84
CA CYS A 236 -8.70 19.46 -14.70
C CYS A 236 -8.55 21.00 -14.67
N CYS A 237 -8.40 21.57 -13.47
CA CYS A 237 -8.35 23.03 -13.27
C CYS A 237 -7.08 23.49 -12.54
N TYR A 238 -5.96 23.61 -13.25
CA TYR A 238 -4.80 24.38 -12.76
C TYR A 238 -4.97 25.90 -12.92
N GLY A 239 -6.02 26.32 -13.65
CA GLY A 239 -6.38 27.73 -13.82
C GLY A 239 -7.14 28.35 -12.64
N LEU A 240 -7.42 27.59 -11.57
CA LEU A 240 -8.06 28.16 -10.38
C LEU A 240 -7.14 29.21 -9.74
N PRO A 241 -7.67 30.41 -9.43
CA PRO A 241 -6.89 31.39 -8.69
C PRO A 241 -6.49 30.80 -7.35
N LYS A 242 -5.31 31.19 -6.87
CA LYS A 242 -4.87 30.85 -5.51
C LYS A 242 -5.87 31.45 -4.52
N ILE A 243 -6.62 30.63 -3.81
CA ILE A 243 -7.66 31.06 -2.87
C ILE A 243 -7.14 31.22 -1.44
N ARG A 244 -6.00 30.59 -1.11
CA ARG A 244 -5.35 30.73 0.20
C ARG A 244 -3.84 30.53 0.11
N GLU A 245 -3.14 31.09 1.08
CA GLU A 245 -1.72 30.82 1.29
C GLU A 245 -1.49 29.41 1.82
N ARG A 246 -0.35 28.81 1.44
CA ARG A 246 0.03 27.51 1.95
C ARG A 246 0.40 27.65 3.44
N PRO A 247 -0.18 26.85 4.35
CA PRO A 247 0.24 26.85 5.75
C PRO A 247 1.68 26.36 5.90
N GLN A 248 2.38 26.85 6.91
CA GLN A 248 3.73 26.39 7.26
C GLN A 248 3.68 25.39 8.41
N TYR A 249 4.50 24.33 8.32
CA TYR A 249 4.57 23.27 9.34
C TYR A 249 5.97 23.21 9.97
N PRO A 250 6.35 24.20 10.81
CA PRO A 250 7.72 24.32 11.32
C PRO A 250 8.19 23.13 12.15
N LYS A 251 7.27 22.34 12.73
CA LYS A 251 7.59 21.13 13.50
C LYS A 251 7.80 19.87 12.65
N LEU A 252 7.56 19.94 11.35
CA LEU A 252 7.87 18.86 10.41
C LEU A 252 9.25 19.12 9.81
N LYS A 253 10.24 18.32 10.21
CA LYS A 253 11.68 18.46 9.82
C LYS A 253 11.94 18.60 8.31
N HIS A 254 11.01 18.14 7.47
CA HIS A 254 11.14 18.12 6.01
C HIS A 254 10.05 18.95 5.30
N ASP A 255 9.47 19.94 5.97
CA ASP A 255 8.46 20.78 5.32
C ASP A 255 9.05 21.89 4.43
N ILE A 256 10.19 22.44 4.84
CA ILE A 256 10.83 23.59 4.18
C ILE A 256 11.89 23.16 3.16
N ASN A 257 12.41 21.94 3.29
CA ASN A 257 13.36 21.42 2.31
C ASN A 257 12.58 20.94 1.10
N ASN A 258 12.91 21.46 -0.09
CA ASN A 258 12.51 20.84 -1.35
C ASN A 258 12.77 19.34 -1.22
N ASP A 259 11.74 18.52 -1.42
CA ASP A 259 11.89 17.05 -1.42
C ASP A 259 13.02 16.79 -2.42
N VAL A 260 14.21 16.45 -1.91
CA VAL A 260 15.38 16.20 -2.73
C VAL A 260 15.01 14.93 -3.47
N GLY A 261 14.52 15.10 -4.72
CA GLY A 261 13.95 14.05 -5.54
C GLY A 261 14.71 12.76 -5.32
N GLY A 262 13.99 11.75 -4.81
CA GLY A 262 14.53 10.75 -3.90
C GLY A 262 15.91 10.22 -4.29
N LYS A 263 16.85 10.25 -3.33
CA LYS A 263 18.07 9.43 -3.39
C LYS A 263 17.66 7.97 -3.70
N ARG A 264 18.46 7.27 -4.53
CA ARG A 264 18.29 5.84 -4.86
C ARG A 264 17.95 5.05 -3.57
N GLY A 265 16.82 4.35 -3.57
CA GLY A 265 16.44 3.42 -2.49
C GLY A 265 15.13 3.74 -1.75
N ALA A 266 14.52 4.91 -1.95
CA ALA A 266 13.16 5.15 -1.45
C ALA A 266 12.16 4.18 -2.12
N LYS A 267 11.15 3.69 -1.37
CA LYS A 267 10.24 2.60 -1.79
C LYS A 267 9.50 2.82 -3.13
N CYS A 268 9.55 4.02 -3.71
CA CYS A 268 8.85 4.40 -4.93
C CYS A 268 9.73 5.18 -5.94
N SER A 269 11.07 5.00 -5.91
CA SER A 269 11.99 5.81 -6.73
C SER A 269 12.24 5.31 -8.15
N LYS A 270 11.60 4.21 -8.58
CA LYS A 270 11.95 3.48 -9.83
C LYS A 270 11.90 4.37 -11.08
N PHE A 271 11.02 5.37 -11.09
CA PHE A 271 10.85 6.27 -12.23
C PHE A 271 11.62 7.58 -12.11
N TYR A 272 12.21 7.88 -10.95
CA TYR A 272 13.11 9.03 -10.83
C TYR A 272 14.35 8.87 -11.72
N SER A 273 14.92 7.66 -11.79
CA SER A 273 16.07 7.40 -12.67
C SER A 273 15.68 7.45 -14.16
N GLN A 274 14.54 6.88 -14.54
CA GLN A 274 14.13 6.83 -15.94
C GLN A 274 13.78 8.20 -16.51
N TYR A 275 13.11 9.05 -15.72
CA TYR A 275 12.59 10.32 -16.21
C TYR A 275 13.28 11.56 -15.63
N GLY A 276 13.68 11.51 -14.36
CA GLY A 276 14.38 12.61 -13.67
C GLY A 276 15.81 12.80 -14.18
N GLU A 277 16.59 11.72 -14.32
CA GLU A 277 17.98 11.81 -14.82
C GLU A 277 18.04 12.19 -16.30
N ARG A 278 17.10 11.71 -17.13
CA ARG A 278 17.12 11.95 -18.58
C ARG A 278 16.40 13.24 -19.01
N ARG A 279 15.78 13.99 -18.09
CA ARG A 279 15.01 15.22 -18.36
C ARG A 279 13.98 15.06 -19.51
N LEU A 280 13.50 13.84 -19.73
CA LEU A 280 12.68 13.49 -20.91
C LEU A 280 11.26 14.03 -20.83
N THR A 281 10.83 14.44 -19.64
CA THR A 281 9.58 15.15 -19.39
C THR A 281 9.91 16.62 -19.15
N GLY A 282 9.49 17.50 -20.05
CA GLY A 282 9.80 18.93 -19.99
C GLY A 282 9.36 19.55 -18.67
N GLY A 283 10.30 19.80 -17.76
CA GLY A 283 10.15 20.67 -16.57
C GLY A 283 9.17 20.23 -15.46
N ILE A 284 8.24 19.30 -15.71
CA ILE A 284 7.18 18.95 -14.75
C ILE A 284 7.59 17.87 -13.74
N MET A 285 8.67 17.10 -13.96
CA MET A 285 9.13 16.11 -12.97
C MET A 285 9.92 16.68 -11.78
N GLY A 286 9.59 17.91 -11.39
CA GLY A 286 9.73 18.39 -10.02
C GLY A 286 8.55 18.01 -9.12
N GLU A 287 7.46 17.45 -9.67
CA GLU A 287 6.23 17.09 -8.94
C GLU A 287 6.46 15.99 -7.89
N GLY A 288 7.13 16.35 -6.80
CA GLY A 288 7.02 15.64 -5.56
C GLY A 288 5.60 15.82 -5.01
N ARG A 289 5.24 14.96 -4.07
CA ARG A 289 4.06 15.11 -3.19
C ARG A 289 3.86 16.54 -2.65
N ASN A 290 4.93 17.32 -2.52
CA ASN A 290 4.91 18.72 -2.08
C ASN A 290 4.12 19.66 -3.01
N ASP A 291 4.31 19.54 -4.32
CA ASP A 291 3.70 20.47 -5.29
C ASP A 291 2.23 20.15 -5.47
N VAL A 292 1.90 18.86 -5.54
CA VAL A 292 0.52 18.38 -5.57
C VAL A 292 -0.22 18.80 -4.29
N PHE A 293 0.39 18.60 -3.11
CA PHE A 293 -0.17 19.08 -1.85
C PHE A 293 -0.39 20.60 -1.86
N SER A 294 0.62 21.37 -2.31
CA SER A 294 0.54 22.83 -2.41
C SER A 294 -0.61 23.25 -3.32
N ALA A 295 -0.78 22.59 -4.46
CA ALA A 295 -1.89 22.84 -5.37
C ALA A 295 -3.23 22.57 -4.71
N LEU A 296 -3.41 21.39 -4.11
CA LEU A 296 -4.64 20.99 -3.43
C LEU A 296 -5.03 21.98 -2.33
N ILE A 297 -4.10 22.33 -1.43
CA ILE A 297 -4.44 23.17 -0.28
C ILE A 297 -4.67 24.64 -0.66
N THR A 298 -3.99 25.16 -1.70
CA THR A 298 -4.05 26.58 -2.05
C THR A 298 -5.14 26.92 -3.06
N ARG A 299 -5.63 25.94 -3.83
CA ARG A 299 -6.60 26.14 -4.92
C ARG A 299 -7.97 25.53 -4.67
N TRP A 300 -8.11 24.53 -3.79
CA TRP A 300 -9.41 23.93 -3.47
C TRP A 300 -9.97 24.44 -2.16
N GLU A 301 -11.26 24.79 -2.18
CA GLU A 301 -11.97 25.19 -0.95
C GLU A 301 -12.11 24.01 0.02
N LYS A 302 -12.47 22.85 -0.53
CA LYS A 302 -12.61 21.54 0.12
C LYS A 302 -11.78 20.53 -0.65
N ALA A 303 -11.10 19.63 0.05
CA ALA A 303 -10.33 18.59 -0.61
C ALA A 303 -11.23 17.74 -1.52
N PRO A 304 -10.74 17.31 -2.69
CA PRO A 304 -11.47 16.38 -3.53
C PRO A 304 -11.79 15.09 -2.77
N LYS A 305 -12.93 14.48 -3.07
CA LYS A 305 -13.30 13.18 -2.48
C LYS A 305 -12.34 12.07 -2.90
N ARG A 306 -11.79 12.13 -4.11
CA ARG A 306 -10.82 11.17 -4.63
C ARG A 306 -9.71 11.87 -5.40
N ILE A 307 -8.49 11.40 -5.18
CA ILE A 307 -7.29 11.85 -5.89
C ILE A 307 -6.62 10.61 -6.47
N ILE A 308 -6.52 10.58 -7.81
CA ILE A 308 -5.82 9.53 -8.54
C ILE A 308 -4.51 10.11 -9.05
N TYR A 309 -3.39 9.53 -8.61
CA TYR A 309 -2.06 10.06 -8.85
C TYR A 309 -1.00 8.95 -8.75
N ASP A 310 0.01 8.97 -9.63
CA ASP A 310 1.03 7.91 -9.72
C ASP A 310 1.74 7.70 -8.38
N PHE A 311 2.05 8.78 -7.65
CA PHE A 311 2.67 8.73 -6.33
C PHE A 311 1.67 8.88 -5.18
N ALA A 312 0.40 8.54 -5.38
CA ALA A 312 -0.67 8.67 -4.37
C ALA A 312 -0.34 7.95 -3.05
N CYS A 313 0.36 6.82 -3.10
CA CYS A 313 0.78 6.09 -1.89
C CYS A 313 1.70 6.92 -0.96
N ALA A 314 2.46 7.87 -1.50
CA ALA A 314 3.30 8.78 -0.74
C ALA A 314 2.58 10.11 -0.47
N LEU A 315 1.71 10.54 -1.39
CA LEU A 315 0.91 11.76 -1.26
C LEU A 315 -0.10 11.67 -0.12
N GLY A 316 -0.85 10.57 0.00
CA GLY A 316 -1.88 10.41 1.03
C GLY A 316 -1.34 10.61 2.45
N PRO A 317 -0.32 9.85 2.88
CA PRO A 317 0.31 10.04 4.19
C PRO A 317 0.92 11.44 4.37
N TYR A 318 1.43 12.04 3.29
CA TYR A 318 1.99 13.39 3.31
C TYR A 318 0.93 14.46 3.57
N CYS A 319 -0.23 14.35 2.89
CA CYS A 319 -1.40 15.18 3.07
C CYS A 319 -2.00 15.01 4.47
N MET A 320 -2.22 13.77 4.90
CA MET A 320 -2.80 13.44 6.21
C MET A 320 -1.90 13.85 7.39
N THR A 321 -0.58 13.87 7.21
CA THR A 321 0.34 14.35 8.26
C THR A 321 0.26 15.88 8.44
N ARG A 322 -0.10 16.62 7.39
CA ARG A 322 -0.08 18.10 7.38
C ARG A 322 -1.45 18.69 7.69
N GLU A 323 -2.45 18.29 6.92
CA GLU A 323 -3.82 18.80 7.00
C GLU A 323 -4.81 17.63 7.08
N PRO A 324 -4.75 16.80 8.15
CA PRO A 324 -5.58 15.60 8.29
C PRO A 324 -7.07 15.90 8.18
N ALA A 325 -7.52 17.06 8.64
CA ALA A 325 -8.92 17.44 8.60
C ALA A 325 -9.37 17.90 7.20
N PHE A 326 -8.51 18.58 6.45
CA PHE A 326 -8.83 18.96 5.06
C PHE A 326 -8.97 17.70 4.20
N PHE A 327 -8.09 16.72 4.39
CA PHE A 327 -8.04 15.48 3.61
C PHE A 327 -8.76 14.28 4.25
N SER A 328 -9.50 14.47 5.35
CA SER A 328 -10.11 13.34 6.09
C SER A 328 -11.09 12.55 5.24
N ASN A 329 -11.72 13.19 4.26
CA ASN A 329 -12.72 12.60 3.38
C ASN A 329 -12.15 12.31 1.98
N THR A 330 -10.82 12.36 1.82
CA THR A 330 -10.14 12.20 0.54
C THR A 330 -9.52 10.82 0.41
N GLN A 331 -9.95 10.08 -0.60
CA GLN A 331 -9.36 8.80 -0.97
C GLN A 331 -8.18 9.02 -1.94
N PHE A 332 -7.01 8.48 -1.61
CA PHE A 332 -5.81 8.57 -2.47
C PHE A 332 -5.59 7.23 -3.18
N LEU A 333 -5.58 7.22 -4.50
CA LEU A 333 -5.41 6.01 -5.32
C LEU A 333 -4.30 6.21 -6.36
N ILE A 334 -3.54 5.16 -6.61
CA ILE A 334 -2.55 5.06 -7.67
C ILE A 334 -3.28 4.62 -8.93
N ASP A 335 -2.95 5.29 -10.02
CA ASP A 335 -3.38 4.94 -11.36
C ASP A 335 -3.04 3.46 -11.72
N ASP A 336 -3.91 2.81 -12.48
CA ASP A 336 -3.78 1.39 -12.81
C ASP A 336 -2.53 1.11 -13.67
N PHE A 337 -2.20 1.98 -14.63
CA PHE A 337 -1.04 1.79 -15.51
C PHE A 337 0.28 1.85 -14.72
N HIS A 338 0.35 2.75 -13.73
CA HIS A 338 1.52 2.91 -12.90
C HIS A 338 1.64 1.84 -11.81
N SER A 339 0.55 1.15 -11.46
CA SER A 339 0.53 0.15 -10.37
C SER A 339 1.57 -0.98 -10.54
N VAL A 340 1.88 -1.39 -11.78
CA VAL A 340 2.86 -2.45 -12.09
C VAL A 340 4.27 -2.10 -11.59
N GLY A 341 4.63 -0.81 -11.58
CA GLY A 341 5.92 -0.34 -11.08
C GLY A 341 6.03 -0.30 -9.55
N HIS A 342 4.91 -0.42 -8.83
CA HIS A 342 4.79 -0.17 -7.40
C HIS A 342 4.86 -1.47 -6.57
N THR A 343 5.93 -2.24 -6.74
CA THR A 343 6.11 -3.53 -6.04
C THR A 343 6.20 -3.42 -4.51
N LYS A 344 6.50 -2.22 -3.99
CA LYS A 344 6.64 -1.94 -2.55
C LYS A 344 5.43 -1.20 -1.95
N CYS A 345 4.45 -0.84 -2.76
CA CYS A 345 3.26 -0.13 -2.28
C CYS A 345 2.17 -1.13 -1.91
N SER A 346 1.35 -0.75 -0.94
CA SER A 346 0.20 -1.55 -0.55
C SER A 346 -0.83 -1.58 -1.68
N PRO A 347 -1.42 -2.76 -2.01
CA PRO A 347 -2.55 -2.85 -2.93
C PRO A 347 -3.75 -1.99 -2.52
N ALA A 348 -3.89 -1.65 -1.24
CA ALA A 348 -4.91 -0.71 -0.76
C ALA A 348 -4.86 0.65 -1.46
N ALA A 349 -3.70 1.03 -2.00
CA ALA A 349 -3.51 2.25 -2.75
C ALA A 349 -3.80 2.11 -4.23
N PHE A 350 -4.05 0.93 -4.78
CA PHE A 350 -4.22 0.76 -6.22
C PHE A 350 -5.69 0.93 -6.61
N LEU A 351 -5.95 1.76 -7.62
CA LEU A 351 -7.29 1.94 -8.18
C LEU A 351 -7.92 0.59 -8.53
N LYS A 352 -7.17 -0.31 -9.17
CA LYS A 352 -7.62 -1.66 -9.53
C LYS A 352 -8.14 -2.49 -8.36
N THR A 353 -7.51 -2.40 -7.19
CA THR A 353 -7.99 -3.09 -5.99
C THR A 353 -9.34 -2.56 -5.54
N HIS A 354 -9.56 -1.26 -5.66
CA HIS A 354 -10.88 -0.66 -5.38
C HIS A 354 -11.89 -0.98 -6.48
N CYS A 355 -11.51 -1.02 -7.76
CA CYS A 355 -12.40 -1.41 -8.86
C CYS A 355 -12.95 -2.84 -8.71
N ASN A 356 -12.17 -3.75 -8.11
CA ASN A 356 -12.62 -5.12 -7.85
C ASN A 356 -13.76 -5.20 -6.82
N VAL A 357 -13.83 -4.22 -5.92
CA VAL A 357 -14.84 -4.15 -4.85
C VAL A 357 -15.98 -3.19 -5.21
N ASP A 358 -15.65 -2.07 -5.86
CA ASP A 358 -16.59 -1.09 -6.40
C ASP A 358 -16.36 -0.92 -7.92
N PRO A 359 -17.10 -1.69 -8.75
CA PRO A 359 -16.98 -1.62 -10.20
C PRO A 359 -17.26 -0.22 -10.79
N ARG A 360 -17.93 0.68 -10.05
CA ARG A 360 -18.18 2.06 -10.52
C ARG A 360 -16.88 2.84 -10.71
N LEU A 361 -15.81 2.46 -10.02
CA LEU A 361 -14.50 3.09 -10.17
C LEU A 361 -13.80 2.68 -11.47
N SER A 362 -14.23 1.59 -12.13
CA SER A 362 -13.67 1.17 -13.42
C SER A 362 -14.01 2.14 -14.56
N TYR A 363 -15.05 2.96 -14.40
CA TYR A 363 -15.41 4.01 -15.35
C TYR A 363 -14.47 5.21 -15.30
N ILE A 364 -13.61 5.29 -14.28
CA ILE A 364 -12.62 6.34 -14.18
C ILE A 364 -11.50 6.05 -15.19
N ASN A 365 -11.39 6.91 -16.20
CA ASN A 365 -10.32 6.86 -17.18
C ASN A 365 -9.01 7.38 -16.58
N SER A 366 -8.33 6.53 -15.80
CA SER A 366 -7.11 6.91 -15.10
C SER A 366 -5.92 7.16 -16.04
N SER A 367 -5.95 6.61 -17.28
CA SER A 367 -4.96 6.92 -18.33
C SER A 367 -5.19 8.24 -19.04
N ALA A 368 -6.33 8.92 -18.84
CA ALA A 368 -6.55 10.24 -19.41
C ALA A 368 -5.46 11.24 -18.99
N GLY A 369 -4.95 11.12 -17.76
CA GLY A 369 -3.85 11.94 -17.26
C GLY A 369 -2.54 11.71 -18.02
N GLU A 370 -2.18 10.45 -18.26
CA GLU A 370 -0.99 10.06 -19.02
C GLU A 370 -1.09 10.48 -20.50
N CYS A 371 -2.22 10.21 -21.13
CA CYS A 371 -2.50 10.61 -22.51
C CYS A 371 -2.39 12.13 -22.68
N GLY A 372 -2.94 12.92 -21.75
CA GLY A 372 -2.81 14.37 -21.76
C GLY A 372 -1.35 14.83 -21.62
N ASN A 373 -0.59 14.21 -20.72
CA ASN A 373 0.84 14.56 -20.52
C ASN A 373 1.69 14.24 -21.75
N SER A 374 1.45 13.12 -22.44
CA SER A 374 2.15 12.79 -23.68
C SER A 374 1.82 13.78 -24.81
N GLY A 375 0.57 14.29 -24.84
CA GLY A 375 0.14 15.37 -25.74
C GLY A 375 0.83 16.71 -25.43
N LEU A 376 0.96 17.07 -24.15
CA LEU A 376 1.68 18.28 -23.70
C LEU A 376 3.17 18.21 -24.04
N GLY A 377 3.77 17.02 -24.07
CA GLY A 377 5.14 16.82 -24.53
C GLY A 377 5.39 17.30 -25.97
N ARG A 378 4.34 17.36 -26.81
CA ARG A 378 4.40 17.89 -28.19
C ARG A 378 4.16 19.40 -28.28
N ILE A 379 3.49 20.01 -27.29
CA ILE A 379 3.17 21.45 -27.26
C ILE A 379 4.19 22.16 -26.37
N ARG A 380 5.44 22.21 -26.84
CA ARG A 380 6.60 22.51 -26.00
C ARG A 380 6.83 23.99 -25.66
N PHE A 381 5.83 24.88 -25.69
CA PHE A 381 6.11 26.31 -25.47
C PHE A 381 5.13 27.20 -24.68
N PHE A 382 3.91 26.83 -24.28
CA PHE A 382 3.08 27.82 -23.53
C PHE A 382 2.11 27.34 -22.45
N CYS A 383 1.86 26.05 -22.23
CA CYS A 383 0.97 25.60 -21.15
C CYS A 383 1.49 24.29 -20.55
N VAL A 384 2.02 24.34 -19.34
CA VAL A 384 2.66 23.23 -18.66
C VAL A 384 1.86 22.97 -17.39
N TYR A 385 0.80 22.15 -17.46
CA TYR A 385 0.01 21.71 -16.30
C TYR A 385 -0.49 20.28 -16.53
N GLY A 386 0.15 19.31 -15.86
CA GLY A 386 -0.17 17.89 -15.96
C GLY A 386 -1.41 17.50 -15.16
N ILE A 387 -2.20 16.56 -15.65
CA ILE A 387 -3.53 16.23 -15.12
C ILE A 387 -3.41 15.25 -13.95
N ALA A 388 -3.56 15.72 -12.71
CA ALA A 388 -4.15 14.87 -11.68
C ALA A 388 -5.64 14.70 -12.04
N CYS A 389 -6.08 13.48 -12.31
CA CYS A 389 -7.50 13.20 -12.48
C CYS A 389 -8.19 13.30 -11.10
N VAL A 390 -8.53 14.53 -10.74
CA VAL A 390 -9.27 14.86 -9.54
C VAL A 390 -10.75 14.62 -9.84
N TYR A 391 -11.24 13.44 -9.45
CA TYR A 391 -12.65 13.14 -9.45
C TYR A 391 -13.20 13.46 -8.06
N ALA A 392 -13.91 14.57 -7.92
CA ALA A 392 -14.88 14.64 -6.85
C ALA A 392 -16.21 14.07 -7.39
N ASN A 393 -16.88 13.22 -6.62
CA ASN A 393 -18.25 12.77 -6.90
C ASN A 393 -19.00 12.90 -5.60
#